data_AF-A0A2V8QE18-F1
#
_entry.id   AF-A0A2V8QE18-F1
#
_cell.length_a   1.000
_cell.length_b   1.000
_cell.length_c   1.000
_cell.angle_alpha   90.00
_cell.angle_beta   90.00
_cell.angle_gamma   90.00
#
_symmetry.space_group_name_H-M   'P 1'
#
loop_
_entity.id
_entity.type
_entity.pdbx_description
1 polymer ?
#
loop_
_entity_poly.entity_id
_entity_poly.type
_entity_poly.pdbx_seq_one_letter_code
_entity_poly.pdbx_strand_id
1 'polypeptide(L)'
;MLRDFYLAGGRIVVGELQSREEILRLPENLIFNCTGLGARKLVGDQSLGPVRGQLEILLPQPEIDYCYLGWNGYMFPRRDGVVLGGTFEHDDWNLQPDANTTTRILNDHAELMRKMKR
;
A
#
# COMPACT_ATOMS: atom_id res chain seq x y z
N MET A 1 5.87 15.34 -6.58
CA MET A 1 6.39 15.07 -5.22
C MET A 1 7.92 15.02 -5.18
N LEU A 2 8.61 13.96 -5.62
CA LEU A 2 10.10 13.92 -5.50
C LEU A 2 10.79 15.06 -6.27
N ARG A 3 10.28 15.39 -7.46
CA ARG A 3 10.77 16.54 -8.24
C ARG A 3 10.70 17.84 -7.43
N ASP A 4 9.56 18.11 -6.81
CA ASP A 4 9.32 19.33 -6.04
C ASP A 4 10.22 19.38 -4.79
N PHE A 5 10.43 18.22 -4.14
CA PHE A 5 11.36 18.08 -3.02
C PHE A 5 12.80 18.44 -3.40
N TYR A 6 13.29 17.93 -4.54
CA TYR A 6 14.62 18.29 -5.04
C TYR A 6 14.71 19.77 -5.45
N LEU A 7 13.68 20.32 -6.09
CA LEU A 7 13.62 21.74 -6.46
C LEU A 7 13.63 22.66 -5.24
N ALA A 8 13.08 22.21 -4.12
CA ALA A 8 13.14 22.89 -2.84
C ALA A 8 14.49 22.71 -2.10
N GLY A 9 15.48 22.05 -2.71
CA GLY A 9 16.80 21.81 -2.12
C GLY A 9 16.90 20.56 -1.24
N GLY A 10 15.85 19.74 -1.20
CA GLY A 10 15.84 18.47 -0.48
C GLY A 10 16.86 17.47 -1.03
N ARG A 11 17.38 16.61 -0.15
CA ARG A 11 18.32 15.54 -0.50
C ARG A 11 17.78 14.19 -0.05
N ILE A 12 17.92 13.18 -0.89
CA ILE A 12 17.60 11.80 -0.53
C ILE A 12 18.90 11.07 -0.23
N VAL A 13 18.98 10.49 0.96
CA VAL A 13 20.05 9.58 1.38
C VAL A 13 19.42 8.22 1.59
N VAL A 14 19.85 7.24 0.81
CA VAL A 14 19.38 5.85 0.95
C VAL A 14 20.23 5.18 2.03
N GLY A 15 19.57 4.70 3.07
CA GLY A 15 20.19 4.00 4.17
C GLY A 15 19.15 3.30 5.02
N GLU A 16 19.59 2.41 5.89
CA GLU A 16 18.74 1.74 6.87
C GLU A 16 19.05 2.31 8.25
N LEU A 17 17.99 2.57 9.03
CA LEU A 17 18.09 2.87 10.46
C LEU A 17 17.44 1.72 11.20
N GLN A 18 18.19 1.07 12.08
CA GLN A 18 17.75 -0.14 12.77
C GLN A 18 17.30 0.11 14.20
N SER A 19 17.67 1.25 14.79
CA SER A 19 17.33 1.59 16.18
C SER A 19 17.15 3.09 16.43
N ARG A 20 16.57 3.41 17.58
CA ARG A 20 16.40 4.78 18.05
C ARG A 20 17.74 5.48 18.27
N GLU A 21 18.77 4.76 18.70
CA GLU A 21 20.11 5.32 18.93
C GLU A 21 20.76 5.80 17.64
N GLU A 22 20.51 5.13 16.51
CA GLU A 22 21.00 5.57 15.21
C GLU A 22 20.32 6.86 14.76
N ILE A 23 19.01 6.99 15.01
CA ILE A 23 18.26 8.24 14.78
C ILE A 23 18.88 9.39 15.59
N LEU A 24 19.23 9.15 16.85
CA LEU A 24 19.81 10.18 17.73
C LEU A 24 21.25 10.59 17.36
N ARG A 25 21.92 9.83 16.50
CA ARG A 25 23.25 10.18 15.98
C ARG A 25 23.19 11.02 14.72
N LEU A 26 22.01 11.18 14.12
CA LEU A 26 21.81 12.06 12.98
C LEU A 26 22.12 13.51 13.38
N PRO A 27 22.79 14.30 12.51
CA PRO A 27 23.15 15.68 12.81
C PRO A 27 21.95 16.63 12.83
N GLU A 28 20.77 16.20 12.33
CA GLU A 28 19.57 17.02 12.24
C GLU A 28 18.90 17.24 13.61
N ASN A 29 18.53 18.50 13.88
CA ASN A 29 17.91 18.91 15.14
C ASN A 29 16.42 18.52 15.25
N LEU A 30 15.76 18.22 14.13
CA LEU A 30 14.35 17.89 14.06
C LEU A 30 14.14 16.71 13.13
N ILE A 31 13.38 15.72 13.61
CA ILE A 31 13.16 14.46 12.92
C ILE A 31 11.66 14.22 12.79
N PHE A 32 11.19 14.07 11.56
CA PHE A 32 9.83 13.62 11.27
C PHE A 32 9.85 12.10 11.06
N ASN A 33 9.35 11.35 12.03
CA ASN A 33 9.29 9.89 11.92
C ASN A 33 8.11 9.48 11.01
N CYS A 34 8.41 9.13 9.75
CA CYS A 34 7.44 8.67 8.76
C CYS A 34 7.66 7.19 8.36
N THR A 35 8.13 6.35 9.30
CA THR A 35 8.57 4.97 9.00
C THR A 35 7.45 3.92 8.96
N GLY A 36 6.19 4.32 9.14
CA GLY A 36 5.03 3.42 9.08
C GLY A 36 5.16 2.24 10.05
N LEU A 37 4.87 1.02 9.56
CA LEU A 37 5.00 -0.21 10.36
C LEU A 37 6.44 -0.46 10.88
N GLY A 38 7.45 0.15 10.25
CA GLY A 38 8.84 0.10 10.71
C GLY A 38 9.05 0.74 12.09
N ALA A 39 8.19 1.67 12.50
CA ALA A 39 8.25 2.29 13.83
C ALA A 39 8.12 1.27 14.97
N ARG A 40 7.44 0.14 14.73
CA ARG A 40 7.34 -0.98 15.68
C ARG A 40 8.71 -1.45 16.15
N LYS A 41 9.65 -1.64 15.22
CA LYS A 41 11.04 -2.03 15.50
C LYS A 41 11.88 -0.82 15.89
N LEU A 42 11.77 0.28 15.14
CA LEU A 42 12.68 1.40 15.21
C LEU A 42 12.59 2.20 16.52
N VAL A 43 11.38 2.42 17.03
CA VAL A 43 11.13 3.17 18.28
C VAL A 43 10.35 2.38 19.32
N GLY A 44 10.09 1.09 19.06
CA GLY A 44 9.48 0.17 20.02
C GLY A 44 7.96 0.28 20.13
N ASP A 45 7.27 0.90 19.18
CA ASP A 45 5.81 1.06 19.22
C ASP A 45 5.09 -0.28 19.00
N GLN A 46 4.75 -0.97 20.10
CA GLN A 46 4.10 -2.28 20.05
C GLN A 46 2.60 -2.21 19.70
N SER A 47 2.01 -1.02 19.63
CA SER A 47 0.61 -0.86 19.23
C SER A 47 0.40 -1.05 17.73
N LEU A 48 1.47 -0.97 16.94
CA LEU A 48 1.44 -1.17 15.49
C LEU A 48 1.46 -2.64 15.13
N GLY A 49 0.44 -3.11 14.42
CA GLY A 49 0.39 -4.43 13.76
C GLY A 49 0.13 -4.27 12.26
N PRO A 50 0.51 -5.26 11.43
CA PRO A 50 0.17 -5.25 10.02
C PRO A 50 -1.33 -5.51 9.85
N VAL A 51 -1.87 -4.94 8.77
CA VAL A 51 -3.10 -5.43 8.17
C VAL A 51 -2.76 -5.75 6.72
N ARG A 52 -2.64 -7.04 6.41
CA ARG A 52 -2.29 -7.52 5.08
C ARG A 52 -3.48 -7.29 4.14
N GLY A 53 -3.16 -6.68 3.00
CA GLY A 53 -4.10 -6.46 1.91
C GLY A 53 -3.50 -6.99 0.61
N GLN A 54 -4.09 -8.06 0.08
CA GLN A 54 -3.75 -8.58 -1.24
C GLN A 54 -4.58 -7.87 -2.31
N LEU A 55 -3.93 -7.55 -3.43
CA LEU A 55 -4.49 -6.85 -4.58
C LEU A 55 -4.20 -7.65 -5.84
N GLU A 56 -5.10 -7.57 -6.81
CA GLU A 56 -4.86 -8.01 -8.18
C GLU A 56 -4.81 -6.80 -9.10
N ILE A 57 -3.77 -6.71 -9.94
CA ILE A 57 -3.54 -5.56 -10.81
C ILE A 57 -3.71 -6.01 -12.26
N LEU A 58 -4.77 -5.52 -12.90
CA LEU A 58 -5.00 -5.73 -14.33
C LEU A 58 -4.30 -4.65 -15.16
N LEU A 59 -4.21 -4.89 -16.47
CA LEU A 59 -3.72 -3.89 -17.42
C LEU A 59 -4.55 -2.60 -17.36
N PRO A 60 -3.93 -1.44 -17.65
CA PRO A 60 -4.64 -0.17 -17.76
C PRO A 60 -5.80 -0.25 -18.77
N GLN A 61 -6.95 0.30 -18.41
CA GLN A 61 -8.14 0.40 -19.25
C GLN A 61 -8.61 1.87 -19.21
N PRO A 62 -8.13 2.73 -20.15
CA PRO A 62 -8.41 4.16 -20.15
C PRO A 62 -9.90 4.53 -20.23
N GLU A 63 -10.73 3.60 -20.70
CA GLU A 63 -12.19 3.72 -20.77
C GLU A 63 -12.89 3.60 -19.40
N ILE A 64 -12.20 3.09 -18.37
CA ILE A 64 -12.73 3.00 -17.02
C ILE A 64 -12.35 4.28 -16.26
N ASP A 65 -13.33 5.17 -16.09
CA ASP A 65 -13.17 6.50 -15.45
C ASP A 65 -13.87 6.60 -14.09
N TYR A 66 -14.34 5.47 -13.55
CA TYR A 66 -15.04 5.39 -12.26
C TYR A 66 -14.35 4.45 -11.30
N CYS A 67 -14.59 4.66 -10.01
CA CYS A 67 -14.20 3.75 -8.93
C CYS A 67 -15.45 3.15 -8.30
N TYR A 68 -15.31 2.01 -7.63
CA TYR A 68 -16.35 1.54 -6.70
C TYR A 68 -15.73 0.99 -5.43
N LEU A 69 -16.54 1.04 -4.36
CA LEU A 69 -16.27 0.44 -3.08
C LEU A 69 -17.54 -0.29 -2.64
N GLY A 70 -17.40 -1.55 -2.27
CA GLY A 70 -18.52 -2.37 -1.84
C GLY A 70 -18.10 -3.58 -1.04
N TRP A 71 -19.10 -4.36 -0.63
CA TRP A 71 -18.89 -5.58 0.15
C TRP A 71 -18.02 -6.61 -0.60
N ASN A 72 -18.16 -6.68 -1.92
CA ASN A 72 -17.42 -7.62 -2.77
C ASN A 72 -16.02 -7.11 -3.16
N GLY A 73 -15.55 -6.00 -2.59
CA GLY A 73 -14.26 -5.39 -2.90
C GLY A 73 -14.34 -3.96 -3.41
N TYR A 74 -13.20 -3.43 -3.83
CA TYR A 74 -13.01 -2.09 -4.36
C TYR A 74 -12.17 -2.13 -5.64
N MET A 75 -12.47 -1.22 -6.56
CA MET A 75 -11.72 -1.07 -7.81
C MET A 75 -11.33 0.38 -8.02
N PHE A 76 -10.07 0.59 -8.39
CA PHE A 76 -9.51 1.89 -8.75
C PHE A 76 -8.78 1.83 -10.10
N PRO A 77 -9.22 2.56 -11.13
CA PRO A 77 -8.46 2.70 -12.36
C PRO A 77 -7.26 3.62 -12.12
N ARG A 78 -6.09 3.21 -12.61
CA ARG A 78 -4.85 4.00 -12.60
C ARG A 78 -4.24 3.99 -13.99
N ARG A 79 -3.31 4.92 -14.22
CA ARG A 79 -2.55 5.01 -15.48
C ARG A 79 -1.70 3.76 -15.75
N ASP A 80 -1.27 3.08 -14.69
CA ASP A 80 -0.39 1.93 -14.70
C ASP A 80 -1.10 0.59 -14.44
N GLY A 81 -2.42 0.61 -14.24
CA GLY A 81 -3.22 -0.62 -14.09
C GLY A 81 -4.59 -0.36 -13.49
N VAL A 82 -5.45 -1.38 -13.50
CA VAL A 82 -6.70 -1.36 -12.72
C VAL A 82 -6.47 -2.19 -11.46
N VAL A 83 -6.58 -1.56 -10.30
CA VAL A 83 -6.41 -2.24 -9.00
C VAL A 83 -7.74 -2.84 -8.60
N LEU A 84 -7.75 -4.14 -8.35
CA LEU A 84 -8.84 -4.86 -7.71
C LEU A 84 -8.39 -5.26 -6.31
N GLY A 85 -9.15 -4.86 -5.31
CA GLY A 85 -8.87 -5.24 -3.93
C GLY A 85 -10.14 -5.67 -3.21
N GLY A 86 -10.02 -6.36 -2.09
CA GLY A 86 -8.78 -6.88 -1.56
C GLY A 86 -9.04 -7.74 -0.33
N THR A 87 -8.01 -7.91 0.50
CA THR A 87 -8.11 -8.50 1.84
C THR A 87 -7.88 -7.46 2.93
N PHE A 88 -8.22 -7.83 4.16
CA PHE A 88 -8.01 -7.03 5.36
C PHE A 88 -7.70 -7.98 6.52
N GLU A 89 -6.49 -8.51 6.53
CA GLU A 89 -6.07 -9.59 7.44
C GLU A 89 -5.14 -9.03 8.52
N HIS A 90 -5.65 -8.96 9.75
CA HIS A 90 -4.88 -8.48 10.90
C HIS A 90 -3.77 -9.45 11.27
N ASP A 91 -2.63 -8.91 11.67
CA ASP A 91 -1.47 -9.63 12.21
C ASP A 91 -0.82 -10.63 11.24
N ASP A 92 -1.20 -10.63 9.97
CA ASP A 92 -0.55 -11.41 8.93
C ASP A 92 0.66 -10.65 8.34
N TRP A 93 1.85 -11.21 8.55
CA TRP A 93 3.12 -10.68 8.04
C TRP A 93 3.56 -11.32 6.72
N ASN A 94 2.78 -12.25 6.17
CA ASN A 94 3.12 -12.97 4.95
C ASN A 94 3.08 -12.04 3.72
N LEU A 95 4.23 -11.91 3.06
CA LEU A 95 4.38 -11.09 1.86
C LEU A 95 3.98 -11.84 0.57
N GLN A 96 3.78 -13.16 0.63
CA GLN A 96 3.44 -13.95 -0.54
C GLN A 96 1.95 -13.82 -0.88
N PRO A 97 1.59 -13.57 -2.15
CA PRO A 97 0.22 -13.69 -2.60
C PRO A 97 -0.32 -15.10 -2.39
N ASP A 98 -1.57 -15.21 -1.97
CA ASP A 98 -2.31 -16.46 -1.86
C ASP A 98 -3.14 -16.69 -3.12
N ALA A 99 -2.97 -17.85 -3.76
CA ALA A 99 -3.60 -18.16 -5.04
C ALA A 99 -5.14 -18.30 -4.95
N ASN A 100 -5.65 -18.76 -3.79
CA ASN A 100 -7.09 -18.85 -3.56
C ASN A 100 -7.70 -17.44 -3.47
N THR A 101 -7.01 -16.54 -2.79
CA THR A 101 -7.37 -15.13 -2.67
C THR A 101 -7.36 -14.43 -4.03
N THR A 102 -6.34 -14.67 -4.86
CA THR A 102 -6.32 -14.21 -6.26
C THR A 102 -7.57 -14.64 -7.01
N THR A 103 -7.87 -15.94 -6.97
CA THR A 103 -9.04 -16.51 -7.66
C THR A 103 -10.34 -15.88 -7.16
N ARG A 104 -10.47 -15.67 -5.85
CA ARG A 104 -11.64 -15.04 -5.23
C ARG A 104 -11.81 -13.60 -5.68
N ILE A 105 -10.76 -12.77 -5.59
CA ILE A 105 -10.82 -11.35 -6.00
C ILE A 105 -11.24 -11.26 -7.47
N LEU A 106 -10.63 -12.04 -8.36
CA LEU A 106 -10.99 -11.99 -9.79
C LEU A 106 -12.45 -12.38 -10.04
N ASN A 107 -12.94 -13.43 -9.37
CA ASN A 107 -14.32 -13.90 -9.53
C ASN A 107 -15.34 -12.90 -8.98
N ASP A 108 -15.13 -12.38 -7.76
CA ASP A 108 -16.04 -11.43 -7.10
C ASP A 108 -16.22 -10.16 -7.94
N HIS A 109 -15.12 -9.63 -8.48
CA HIS A 109 -15.13 -8.46 -9.35
C HIS A 109 -15.78 -8.74 -10.72
N ALA A 110 -15.51 -9.91 -11.32
CA ALA A 110 -16.15 -10.31 -12.56
C ALA A 110 -17.67 -10.46 -12.42
N GLU A 111 -18.14 -11.00 -11.30
CA GLU A 111 -19.57 -11.11 -10.99
C GLU A 111 -20.24 -9.75 -10.81
N LEU A 112 -19.61 -8.84 -10.07
CA LEU A 112 -20.11 -7.49 -9.87
C LEU A 112 -20.29 -6.77 -11.21
N MET A 113 -19.27 -6.82 -12.07
CA MET A 113 -19.29 -6.17 -13.38
C MET A 113 -20.33 -6.78 -14.33
N ARG A 114 -20.57 -8.10 -14.25
CA ARG A 114 -21.64 -8.76 -15.01
C ARG A 114 -23.03 -8.25 -14.63
N LYS A 115 -23.26 -7.97 -13.34
CA LYS A 115 -24.53 -7.43 -12.83
C LYS A 115 -24.74 -5.95 -13.20
N MET A 116 -23.66 -5.21 -13.40
CA MET A 116 -23.71 -3.79 -13.80
C MET A 116 -24.00 -3.59 -15.29
N LYS A 117 -23.67 -4.55 -16.17
CA LYS A 117 -24.02 -4.51 -17.59
C LYS A 117 -25.53 -4.78 -17.77
N ARG A 118 -26.34 -3.74 -17.62
CA ARG A 118 -27.73 -3.66 -18.09
C ARG A 118 -27.85 -2.59 -19.16
#